data_AF-A0A109LI58-F1
#
_entry.id   AF-A0A109LI58-F1
#
_cell.length_a   1.000
_cell.length_b   1.000
_cell.length_c   1.000
_cell.angle_alpha   90.00
_cell.angle_beta   90.00
_cell.angle_gamma   90.00
#
_symmetry.space_group_name_H-M   'P 1'
#
loop_
_entity.id
_entity.type
_entity.pdbx_description
1 polymer ?
#
loop_
_entity_poly.entity_id
_entity_poly.type
_entity_poly.pdbx_seq_one_letter_code
_entity_poly.pdbx_strand_id
1 'polypeptide(L)'
;MSKLLDLLAQQHAIAEQQNAIAEQIKTLQSNEEEAKVMKFVEELEALRNKYGYKVPDFVDVVHSLHGVKTAAKTPKSVSVKTTKTKAPKFKVMINGVETILQSKKAGAVGKTIEALGFTTYADYLADLMKKNKVADFDALIKKLGGVPVTA
;
A
#
# COMPACT_ATOMS: atom_id res chain seq x y z
N MET A 1 -17.66 65.68 14.98
CA MET A 1 -17.15 64.65 14.06
C MET A 1 -15.66 64.29 14.28
N SER A 2 -14.80 65.22 14.71
CA SER A 2 -13.35 64.93 14.92
C SER A 2 -13.04 63.81 15.92
N LYS A 3 -13.69 63.78 17.09
CA LYS A 3 -13.37 62.83 18.18
C LYS A 3 -13.63 61.35 17.85
N LEU A 4 -14.63 61.06 17.02
CA LEU A 4 -14.95 59.70 16.59
C LEU A 4 -13.92 59.17 15.59
N LEU A 5 -13.45 60.04 14.70
CA LEU A 5 -12.39 59.71 13.74
C LEU A 5 -11.05 59.49 14.47
N ASP A 6 -10.75 60.33 15.45
CA ASP A 6 -9.57 60.21 16.31
C ASP A 6 -9.57 58.89 17.10
N LEU A 7 -10.73 58.50 17.63
CA LEU A 7 -10.89 57.24 18.37
C LEU A 7 -10.71 56.01 17.46
N LEU A 8 -11.19 56.07 16.23
CA LEU A 8 -10.98 55.01 15.23
C LEU A 8 -9.51 54.91 14.80
N ALA A 9 -8.84 56.04 14.59
CA ALA A 9 -7.41 56.08 14.30
C ALA A 9 -6.59 55.51 15.47
N GLN A 10 -6.96 55.86 16.70
CA GLN A 10 -6.32 55.33 17.91
C GLN A 10 -6.54 53.81 18.05
N GLN A 11 -7.75 53.31 17.78
CA GLN A 11 -8.04 51.88 17.81
C GLN A 11 -7.23 51.11 16.77
N HIS A 12 -7.11 51.65 15.55
CA HIS A 12 -6.30 51.03 14.49
C HIS A 12 -4.82 50.97 14.86
N ALA A 13 -4.27 52.06 15.41
CA ALA A 13 -2.89 52.11 15.86
C ALA A 13 -2.61 51.09 17.00
N ILE A 14 -3.55 50.95 17.94
CA ILE A 14 -3.44 49.94 19.01
C ILE A 14 -3.47 48.52 18.44
N ALA A 15 -4.34 48.24 17.47
CA ALA A 15 -4.44 46.92 16.84
C ALA A 15 -3.15 46.56 16.08
N GLU A 16 -2.57 47.52 15.36
CA GLU A 16 -1.29 47.34 14.65
C GLU A 16 -0.15 47.05 15.62
N GLN A 17 -0.09 47.77 16.74
CA GLN A 17 0.88 47.53 17.80
C GLN A 17 0.74 46.13 18.43
N GLN A 18 -0.49 45.66 18.66
CA GLN A 18 -0.74 44.31 19.19
C GLN A 18 -0.26 43.22 18.24
N ASN A 19 -0.47 43.38 16.93
CA ASN A 19 0.00 42.43 15.93
C ASN A 19 1.54 42.38 15.88
N ALA A 20 2.21 43.54 15.90
CA ALA A 20 3.67 43.60 15.92
C ALA A 20 4.26 42.92 17.17
N ILE A 21 3.64 43.12 18.34
CA ILE A 21 4.04 42.45 19.59
C ILE A 21 3.82 40.94 19.49
N ALA A 22 2.72 40.48 18.91
CA ALA A 22 2.43 39.05 18.74
C ALA A 22 3.46 38.36 17.82
N GLU A 23 3.86 39.01 16.73
CA GLU A 23 4.92 38.50 15.84
C GLU A 23 6.28 38.44 16.55
N GLN A 24 6.62 39.46 17.35
CA GLN A 24 7.83 39.47 18.17
C GLN A 24 7.82 38.35 19.22
N ILE A 25 6.69 38.11 19.89
CA ILE A 25 6.57 37.00 20.85
C ILE A 25 6.76 35.67 20.15
N LYS A 26 6.16 35.46 18.97
CA LYS A 26 6.29 34.22 18.20
C LYS A 26 7.73 33.96 17.77
N THR A 27 8.45 34.99 17.33
CA THR A 27 9.87 34.86 16.96
C THR A 27 10.75 34.57 18.18
N LEU A 28 10.52 35.24 19.31
CA LEU A 28 11.22 34.97 20.56
C LEU A 28 10.95 33.56 21.09
N GLN A 29 9.71 33.08 21.02
CA GLN A 29 9.36 31.70 21.39
C GLN A 29 10.05 30.68 20.50
N SER A 30 10.07 30.90 19.18
CA SER A 30 10.82 30.04 18.24
C SER A 30 12.30 29.99 18.61
N ASN A 31 12.91 31.14 18.89
CA ASN A 31 14.32 31.23 19.28
C ASN A 31 14.59 30.54 20.63
N GLU A 32 13.68 30.63 21.60
CA GLU A 32 13.80 29.97 22.90
C GLU A 32 13.67 28.44 22.77
N GLU A 33 12.72 27.97 21.95
CA GLU A 33 12.56 26.55 21.62
C GLU A 33 13.81 26.02 20.89
N GLU A 34 14.33 26.75 19.91
CA GLU A 34 15.57 26.41 19.22
C GLU A 34 16.76 26.34 20.18
N ALA A 35 16.89 27.30 21.10
CA ALA A 35 17.94 27.29 22.12
C ALA A 35 17.83 26.10 23.08
N LYS A 36 16.60 25.71 23.46
CA LYS A 36 16.36 24.50 24.27
C LYS A 36 16.75 23.23 23.52
N VAL A 37 16.42 23.13 22.24
CA VAL A 37 16.81 22.00 21.38
C VAL A 37 18.33 21.90 21.27
N MET A 38 19.03 23.02 21.05
CA MET A 38 20.49 23.03 20.95
C MET A 38 21.15 22.58 22.27
N LYS A 39 20.69 23.07 23.41
CA LYS A 39 21.18 22.60 24.72
C LYS A 39 20.95 21.11 24.94
N PHE A 40 19.77 20.60 24.57
CA PHE A 40 19.46 19.18 24.66
C PHE A 40 20.37 18.33 23.77
N VAL A 41 20.68 18.80 22.55
CA VAL A 41 21.63 18.13 21.65
C VAL A 41 23.04 18.08 22.24
N GLU A 42 23.51 19.18 22.85
CA GLU A 42 24.81 19.22 23.54
C GLU A 42 24.86 18.20 24.70
N GLU A 43 23.81 18.11 25.51
CA GLU A 43 23.71 17.13 26.60
C GLU A 43 23.72 15.68 26.08
N LEU A 44 22.99 15.41 24.99
CA LEU A 44 22.98 14.11 24.33
C LEU A 44 24.36 13.74 23.77
N GLU A 45 25.09 14.70 23.19
CA GLU A 45 26.44 14.48 22.69
C GLU A 45 27.44 14.21 23.82
N ALA A 46 27.33 14.95 24.94
CA ALA A 46 28.11 14.68 26.14
C ALA A 46 27.82 13.28 26.70
N LEU A 47 26.56 12.85 26.72
CA LEU A 47 26.14 11.52 27.17
C LEU A 47 26.68 10.42 26.24
N ARG A 48 26.60 10.62 24.91
CA ARG A 48 27.18 9.71 23.91
C ARG A 48 28.68 9.51 24.15
N ASN A 49 29.41 10.61 24.33
CA ASN A 49 30.86 10.59 24.54
C ASN A 49 31.24 9.92 25.87
N LYS A 50 30.46 10.15 26.94
CA LYS A 50 30.71 9.54 28.26
C LYS A 50 30.59 8.03 28.26
N TYR A 51 29.62 7.49 27.52
CA TYR A 51 29.36 6.05 27.48
C TYR A 51 29.94 5.35 26.23
N GLY A 52 30.67 6.08 25.38
CA GLY A 52 31.35 5.53 24.21
C GLY A 52 30.42 4.93 23.15
N TYR A 53 29.16 5.39 23.09
CA TYR A 53 28.21 4.87 22.11
C TYR A 53 28.54 5.36 20.70
N LYS A 54 28.39 4.48 19.71
CA LYS A 54 28.32 4.90 18.30
C LYS A 54 26.98 5.59 18.07
N VAL A 55 26.96 6.56 17.14
CA VAL A 55 25.77 7.36 16.83
C VAL A 55 24.51 6.51 16.58
N PRO A 56 24.54 5.42 15.80
CA PRO A 56 23.34 4.60 15.56
C PRO A 56 22.81 3.93 16.82
N ASP A 57 23.69 3.34 17.62
CA ASP A 57 23.31 2.63 18.85
C ASP A 57 22.73 3.59 19.90
N PHE A 58 23.26 4.82 19.97
CA PHE A 58 22.76 5.85 20.88
C PHE A 58 21.35 6.34 20.51
N VAL A 59 21.06 6.46 19.21
CA VAL A 59 19.72 6.85 18.72
C VAL A 59 18.68 5.81 19.12
N ASP A 60 19.01 4.52 19.05
CA ASP A 60 18.11 3.45 19.48
C ASP A 60 17.86 3.47 21.00
N VAL A 61 18.87 3.80 21.82
CA VAL A 61 18.71 3.98 23.28
C VAL A 61 17.81 5.18 23.59
N VAL A 62 18.03 6.32 22.94
CA VAL A 62 17.23 7.54 23.12
C VAL A 62 15.77 7.30 22.70
N HIS A 63 15.54 6.67 21.54
CA HIS A 63 14.19 6.31 21.08
C HIS A 63 13.49 5.32 22.01
N SER A 64 14.24 4.38 22.61
CA SER A 64 13.72 3.43 23.59
C SER A 64 13.28 4.12 24.89
N LEU A 65 14.03 5.13 25.37
CA LEU A 65 13.70 5.88 26.58
C LEU A 65 12.43 6.72 26.42
N HIS A 66 12.25 7.36 25.26
CA HIS A 66 11.08 8.19 24.99
C HIS A 66 9.85 7.39 24.52
N GLY A 67 9.94 6.06 24.48
CA GLY A 67 8.84 5.19 24.03
C GLY A 67 8.43 5.40 22.57
N VAL A 68 9.21 6.17 21.80
CA VAL A 68 8.97 6.46 20.39
C VAL A 68 9.49 5.27 19.59
N LYS A 69 8.80 4.13 19.72
CA LYS A 69 8.90 3.05 18.73
C LYS A 69 8.21 3.54 17.47
N THR A 70 8.86 4.38 16.68
CA THR A 70 8.49 4.45 15.26
C THR A 70 8.69 3.04 14.72
N ALA A 71 7.59 2.32 14.49
CA ALA A 71 7.65 1.01 13.87
C ALA A 71 8.51 1.17 12.61
N ALA A 72 9.61 0.42 12.53
CA ALA A 72 10.43 0.38 11.34
C ALA A 72 9.46 0.18 10.17
N LYS A 73 9.48 1.10 9.19
CA LYS A 73 8.65 0.94 7.99
C LYS A 73 8.99 -0.44 7.45
N THR A 74 8.02 -1.34 7.51
CA THR A 74 8.18 -2.67 6.93
C THR A 74 8.67 -2.45 5.52
N PRO A 75 9.83 -3.03 5.13
CA PRO A 75 10.32 -2.86 3.77
C PRO A 75 9.16 -3.26 2.86
N LYS A 76 8.77 -2.34 1.98
CA LYS A 76 7.69 -2.57 1.03
C LYS A 76 8.10 -3.84 0.30
N SER A 77 7.41 -4.94 0.59
CA SER A 77 7.63 -6.22 -0.07
C SER A 77 7.44 -5.94 -1.55
N VAL A 78 8.55 -5.82 -2.27
CA VAL A 78 8.55 -5.90 -3.72
C VAL A 78 8.18 -7.35 -3.99
N SER A 79 6.89 -7.56 -4.20
CA SER A 79 6.38 -8.77 -4.83
C SER A 79 7.15 -8.92 -6.12
N VAL A 80 8.19 -9.74 -6.08
CA VAL A 80 8.87 -10.22 -7.28
C VAL A 80 7.77 -10.95 -8.02
N LYS A 81 7.30 -10.32 -9.10
CA LYS A 81 6.30 -10.89 -9.99
C LYS A 81 6.93 -12.14 -10.60
N THR A 82 6.78 -13.26 -9.90
CA THR A 82 7.06 -14.57 -10.47
C THR A 82 6.24 -14.64 -11.74
N THR A 83 6.92 -14.87 -12.87
CA THR A 83 6.28 -15.13 -14.15
C THR A 83 5.36 -16.32 -13.96
N LYS A 84 4.07 -16.06 -13.72
CA LYS A 84 3.04 -17.10 -13.67
C LYS A 84 3.08 -17.77 -15.03
N THR A 85 3.60 -18.99 -15.08
CA THR A 85 3.50 -19.85 -16.25
C THR A 85 2.01 -19.91 -16.63
N LYS A 86 1.67 -19.35 -17.81
CA LYS A 86 0.29 -19.36 -18.29
C LYS A 86 -0.14 -20.83 -18.41
N ALA A 87 -1.25 -21.19 -17.78
CA ALA A 87 -1.79 -22.54 -17.91
C ALA A 87 -2.04 -22.86 -19.40
N PRO A 88 -1.70 -24.07 -19.86
CA PRO A 88 -1.87 -24.44 -21.26
C PRO A 88 -3.34 -24.40 -21.65
N LYS A 89 -3.61 -23.88 -22.85
CA LYS A 89 -4.96 -23.74 -23.43
C LYS A 89 -5.11 -24.74 -24.58
N PHE A 90 -6.27 -25.38 -24.68
CA PHE A 90 -6.58 -26.36 -25.71
C PHE A 90 -7.93 -26.03 -26.35
N LYS A 91 -7.99 -26.02 -27.68
CA LYS A 91 -9.25 -25.94 -28.43
C LYS A 91 -9.82 -27.34 -28.56
N VAL A 92 -11.07 -27.53 -28.15
CA VAL A 92 -11.81 -28.79 -28.27
C VAL A 92 -13.20 -28.53 -28.83
N MET A 93 -13.79 -29.52 -29.48
CA MET A 93 -15.17 -29.47 -29.92
C MET A 93 -16.05 -30.16 -28.87
N ILE A 94 -16.97 -29.41 -28.26
CA ILE A 94 -17.94 -29.93 -27.30
C ILE A 94 -19.32 -29.66 -27.86
N ASN A 95 -20.09 -30.71 -28.12
CA ASN A 95 -21.45 -30.61 -28.70
C ASN A 95 -21.53 -29.77 -29.98
N GLY A 96 -20.51 -29.88 -30.86
CA GLY A 96 -20.46 -29.12 -32.12
C GLY A 96 -19.99 -27.66 -31.98
N VAL A 97 -19.65 -27.20 -30.77
CA VAL A 97 -19.17 -25.84 -30.52
C VAL A 97 -17.68 -25.86 -30.16
N GLU A 98 -16.88 -25.02 -30.83
CA GLU A 98 -15.46 -24.85 -30.52
C GLU A 98 -15.31 -24.14 -29.17
N THR A 99 -14.68 -24.82 -28.21
CA THR A 99 -14.51 -24.34 -26.84
C THR A 99 -13.03 -24.40 -26.44
N ILE A 100 -12.55 -23.35 -25.77
CA ILE A 100 -11.16 -23.31 -25.27
C ILE A 100 -11.15 -23.75 -23.81
N LEU A 101 -10.52 -24.90 -23.55
CA LEU A 101 -10.29 -25.44 -22.21
C LEU A 101 -8.88 -25.13 -21.71
N GLN A 102 -8.76 -25.02 -20.39
CA GLN A 102 -7.52 -24.81 -19.64
C GLN A 102 -7.54 -25.70 -18.39
N SER A 103 -6.39 -26.23 -17.98
CA SER A 103 -6.28 -27.09 -16.80
C SER A 103 -6.62 -26.36 -15.50
N LYS A 104 -6.36 -25.05 -15.44
CA LYS A 104 -6.69 -24.20 -14.30
C LYS A 104 -7.10 -22.82 -14.79
N LYS A 105 -8.39 -22.50 -14.68
CA LYS A 105 -8.92 -21.15 -14.93
C LYS A 105 -9.22 -20.49 -13.59
N ALA A 106 -8.61 -19.34 -13.35
CA ALA A 106 -8.95 -18.49 -12.21
C ALA A 106 -10.00 -17.45 -12.67
N GLY A 107 -11.17 -17.44 -12.04
CA GLY A 107 -12.19 -16.40 -12.24
C GLY A 107 -13.46 -16.88 -12.92
N ALA A 108 -14.28 -15.89 -13.33
CA ALA A 108 -15.62 -16.08 -13.85
C ALA A 108 -15.69 -17.01 -15.07
N VAL A 109 -16.77 -17.78 -15.12
CA VAL A 109 -17.16 -18.60 -16.28
C VAL A 109 -17.53 -17.69 -17.46
N GLY A 110 -17.30 -18.17 -18.68
CA GLY A 110 -17.76 -17.44 -19.87
C GLY A 110 -19.26 -17.61 -20.05
N LYS A 111 -19.91 -16.69 -20.77
CA LYS A 111 -21.36 -16.74 -21.07
C LYS A 111 -21.82 -18.09 -21.64
N THR A 112 -20.96 -18.80 -22.37
CA THR A 112 -21.24 -20.13 -22.92
C THR A 112 -21.34 -21.22 -21.86
N ILE A 113 -20.56 -21.12 -20.78
CA ILE A 113 -20.55 -22.06 -19.65
C ILE A 113 -21.71 -21.73 -18.70
N GLU A 114 -22.01 -20.45 -18.51
CA GLU A 114 -23.20 -20.00 -17.76
C GLU A 114 -24.51 -20.47 -18.42
N ALA A 115 -24.60 -20.40 -19.75
CA ALA A 115 -25.76 -20.89 -20.51
C ALA A 115 -25.97 -22.41 -20.37
N LEU A 116 -24.93 -23.16 -19.99
CA LEU A 116 -25.01 -24.59 -19.67
C LEU A 116 -25.39 -24.86 -18.20
N GLY A 117 -25.64 -23.81 -17.41
CA GLY A 117 -26.06 -23.91 -16.01
C GLY A 117 -24.92 -24.01 -14.99
N PHE A 118 -23.66 -23.83 -15.40
CA PHE A 118 -22.52 -23.91 -14.49
C PHE A 118 -22.13 -22.53 -13.97
N THR A 119 -22.02 -22.40 -12.64
CA THR A 119 -21.58 -21.18 -11.96
C THR A 119 -20.07 -21.10 -11.81
N THR A 120 -19.38 -22.24 -11.82
CA THR A 120 -17.92 -22.31 -11.73
C THR A 120 -17.30 -23.15 -12.85
N TYR A 121 -16.08 -22.79 -13.24
CA TYR A 121 -15.34 -23.51 -14.28
C TYR A 121 -14.90 -24.91 -13.81
N ALA A 122 -14.70 -25.09 -12.50
CA ALA A 122 -14.35 -26.38 -11.91
C ALA A 122 -15.50 -27.39 -12.06
N ASP A 123 -16.73 -26.96 -11.80
CA ASP A 123 -17.92 -27.82 -11.94
C ASP A 123 -18.14 -28.23 -13.40
N TYR A 124 -17.94 -27.29 -14.33
CA TYR A 124 -18.00 -27.56 -15.76
C TYR A 124 -16.96 -28.59 -16.22
N LEU A 125 -15.71 -28.46 -15.77
CA LEU A 125 -14.68 -29.47 -16.07
C LEU A 125 -14.99 -30.83 -15.46
N ALA A 126 -15.48 -30.85 -14.21
CA ALA A 126 -15.84 -32.10 -13.54
C ALA A 126 -16.98 -32.83 -14.27
N ASP A 127 -18.00 -32.10 -14.72
CA ASP A 127 -19.09 -32.65 -15.53
C ASP A 127 -18.59 -33.18 -16.88
N LEU A 128 -17.71 -32.43 -17.58
CA LEU A 128 -17.09 -32.91 -18.81
C LEU A 128 -16.29 -34.19 -18.61
N MET A 129 -15.49 -34.28 -17.54
CA MET A 129 -14.72 -35.47 -17.21
C MET A 129 -15.63 -36.66 -16.88
N LYS A 130 -16.73 -36.44 -16.13
CA LYS A 130 -17.74 -37.46 -15.84
C LYS A 130 -18.45 -37.96 -17.10
N LYS A 131 -18.93 -37.06 -17.96
CA LYS A 131 -19.58 -37.40 -19.24
C LYS A 131 -18.66 -38.20 -20.16
N ASN A 132 -17.38 -37.83 -20.18
CA ASN A 132 -16.37 -38.51 -21.00
C ASN A 132 -15.74 -39.73 -20.32
N LYS A 133 -16.09 -40.04 -19.06
CA LYS A 133 -15.52 -41.15 -18.27
C LYS A 133 -13.98 -41.12 -18.22
N VAL A 134 -13.41 -39.95 -17.92
CA VAL A 134 -11.96 -39.75 -17.83
C VAL A 134 -11.57 -39.26 -16.43
N ALA A 135 -10.40 -39.68 -15.96
CA ALA A 135 -9.91 -39.35 -14.62
C ALA A 135 -9.28 -37.96 -14.54
N ASP A 136 -8.59 -37.53 -15.59
CA ASP A 136 -7.78 -36.31 -15.60
C ASP A 136 -8.00 -35.46 -16.85
N PHE A 137 -7.63 -34.18 -16.76
CA PHE A 137 -7.74 -33.21 -17.84
C PHE A 137 -6.99 -33.64 -19.11
N ASP A 138 -5.80 -34.23 -19.00
CA ASP A 138 -5.04 -34.67 -20.17
C ASP A 138 -5.75 -35.81 -20.92
N ALA A 139 -6.41 -36.70 -20.19
CA ALA A 139 -7.23 -37.75 -20.78
C ALA A 139 -8.47 -37.18 -21.47
N LEU A 140 -9.08 -36.13 -20.90
CA LEU A 140 -10.17 -35.38 -21.53
C LEU A 140 -9.73 -34.74 -22.85
N ILE A 141 -8.58 -34.04 -22.86
CA ILE A 141 -8.05 -33.38 -24.06
C ILE A 141 -7.74 -34.41 -25.16
N LYS A 142 -7.08 -35.53 -24.82
CA LYS A 142 -6.80 -36.60 -25.79
C LYS A 142 -8.08 -37.18 -26.40
N LYS A 143 -9.11 -37.41 -25.58
CA LYS A 143 -10.37 -37.98 -26.02
C LYS A 143 -11.19 -37.02 -26.89
N LEU A 144 -11.11 -35.72 -26.60
CA LEU A 144 -11.77 -34.67 -27.38
C LEU A 144 -10.94 -34.17 -28.58
N GLY A 145 -9.78 -34.77 -28.86
CA GLY A 145 -8.90 -34.35 -29.95
C GLY A 145 -8.37 -32.93 -29.81
N GLY A 146 -8.13 -32.48 -28.57
CA GLY A 146 -7.83 -31.09 -28.30
C GLY A 146 -6.50 -30.62 -28.88
N VAL A 147 -6.52 -29.48 -29.58
CA VAL A 147 -5.35 -28.88 -30.22
C VAL A 147 -4.79 -27.80 -29.29
N PRO A 148 -3.48 -27.83 -28.96
CA PRO A 148 -2.87 -26.80 -28.12
C PRO A 148 -2.96 -25.43 -28.82
N VAL A 149 -3.40 -24.43 -28.07
CA VAL A 149 -3.40 -23.03 -28.52
C VAL A 149 -2.14 -22.38 -27.97
N THR A 150 -1.17 -22.12 -28.84
CA THR A 150 -0.03 -21.28 -28.49
C THR A 150 -0.55 -19.88 -28.16
N ALA A 151 -0.23 -19.41 -26.96
CA ALA A 151 -0.69 -18.13 -26.40
C ALA A 151 0.10 -16.93 -26.91
#